data_AF-A0A838HDC3-F1
#
_entry.id   AF-A0A838HDC3-F1
#
_cell.length_a   1.000
_cell.length_b   1.000
_cell.length_c   1.000
_cell.angle_alpha   90.00
_cell.angle_beta   90.00
_cell.angle_gamma   90.00
#
_symmetry.space_group_name_H-M   'P 1'
#
loop_
_entity.id
_entity.type
_entity.pdbx_description
1 polymer ?
#
loop_
_entity_poly.entity_id
_entity_poly.type
_entity_poly.pdbx_seq_one_letter_code
_entity_poly.pdbx_strand_id
1 'polypeptide(L)'
;TGSADTEERARYFAALATHVAAGGALVLSMRTDHLGDLAPYPAIARLIEDGLHLLGPMSEPDLRSAIVGPARRAGLRLEPGLIDLLVREVEGEPAALPLLSHVLRETWERREGPTLTVDGYRATGGIKSAVSQTAERLYDAMDSRQRSRLRALLLRLVMPTEDGDPVRARVPRSKVAADDEHQQLVEQLVRARLVSIDGESVQIAHEALVRVWPRLRGWLDDDVDGQRLFRHLAGAADAWDTMKRPESELYRGARLTRTLEWRDRAGPDLNDTESDFLEESTAVAESEVHAAAARLTEQRRVNRRLRGSLVGVAVLLILTLVAGLVAARSAERAARERDLADRQRDRAEHATNLADARRAGAQGVLHEDLAAGLLLAVQGVRADDSAEAWENLGSALTRALWRVFMIWAGNWGERARHTSRP
;
A
#
# COMPACT_ATOMS: atom_id res chain seq x y z
N THR A 1 -18.46 20.78 0.65
CA THR A 1 -19.81 21.36 0.46
C THR A 1 -20.43 21.95 1.73
N GLY A 2 -19.84 21.81 2.92
CA GLY A 2 -20.47 22.26 4.19
C GLY A 2 -20.60 23.77 4.44
N SER A 3 -19.79 24.65 3.83
CA SER A 3 -19.89 26.10 4.13
C SER A 3 -21.07 26.78 3.41
N ALA A 4 -21.41 26.34 2.20
CA ALA A 4 -22.51 26.90 1.42
C ALA A 4 -23.87 26.59 2.05
N ASP A 5 -24.07 25.36 2.54
CA ASP A 5 -25.28 24.95 3.27
C ASP A 5 -25.42 25.71 4.61
N THR A 6 -24.31 25.97 5.30
CA THR A 6 -24.32 26.75 6.55
C THR A 6 -24.73 28.21 6.31
N GLU A 7 -24.24 28.83 5.23
CA GLU A 7 -24.57 30.22 4.88
C GLU A 7 -26.01 30.35 4.36
N GLU A 8 -26.51 29.34 3.65
CA GLU A 8 -27.91 29.26 3.24
C GLU A 8 -28.85 29.13 4.45
N ARG A 9 -28.55 28.24 5.39
CA ARG A 9 -29.29 28.10 6.66
C ARG A 9 -29.27 29.38 7.48
N ALA A 10 -28.12 30.06 7.58
CA ALA A 10 -28.02 31.34 8.28
C ALA A 10 -28.91 32.41 7.66
N ARG A 11 -28.93 32.51 6.32
CA ARG A 11 -29.84 33.43 5.60
C ARG A 11 -31.31 33.07 5.83
N TYR A 12 -31.66 31.79 5.80
CA TYR A 12 -33.02 31.32 6.07
C TYR A 12 -33.49 31.73 7.47
N PHE A 13 -32.69 31.45 8.51
CA PHE A 13 -33.04 31.84 9.89
C PHE A 13 -33.08 33.36 10.09
N ALA A 14 -32.21 34.11 9.44
CA ALA A 14 -32.26 35.58 9.46
C ALA A 14 -33.54 36.13 8.80
N ALA A 15 -34.01 35.52 7.72
CA ALA A 15 -35.26 35.90 7.07
C ALA A 15 -36.48 35.62 7.99
N LEU A 16 -36.50 34.47 8.67
CA LEU A 16 -37.53 34.17 9.67
C LEU A 16 -37.53 35.18 10.82
N ALA A 17 -36.35 35.54 11.32
CA ALA A 17 -36.25 36.53 12.38
C ALA A 17 -36.73 37.91 11.95
N THR A 18 -36.43 38.30 10.71
CA THR A 18 -36.93 39.55 10.11
C THR A 18 -38.46 39.54 9.98
N HIS A 19 -39.05 38.40 9.61
CA HIS A 19 -40.51 38.25 9.54
C HIS A 19 -41.17 38.48 10.91
N VAL A 20 -40.63 37.88 11.97
CA VAL A 20 -41.14 38.07 13.34
C VAL A 20 -40.96 39.53 13.80
N ALA A 21 -39.80 40.13 13.53
CA ALA A 21 -39.53 41.53 13.86
C ALA A 21 -40.48 42.51 13.12
N ALA A 22 -40.97 42.14 11.94
CA ALA A 22 -41.98 42.90 11.19
C ALA A 22 -43.42 42.66 11.68
N GLY A 23 -43.62 41.90 12.76
CA GLY A 23 -44.94 41.59 13.33
C GLY A 23 -45.60 40.32 12.78
N GLY A 24 -44.87 39.51 12.02
CA GLY A 24 -45.33 38.22 11.52
C GLY A 24 -45.37 37.15 12.61
N ALA A 25 -46.35 36.25 12.53
CA ALA A 25 -46.45 35.11 13.45
C ALA A 25 -45.59 33.94 12.96
N LEU A 26 -44.78 33.38 13.86
CA LEU A 26 -43.95 32.20 13.58
C LEU A 26 -44.25 31.11 14.60
N VAL A 27 -44.65 29.93 14.10
CA VAL A 27 -44.77 28.73 14.91
C VAL A 27 -43.76 27.71 14.40
N LEU A 28 -42.84 27.31 15.27
CA LEU A 28 -41.84 26.29 14.98
C LEU A 28 -42.11 25.06 15.85
N SER A 29 -42.05 23.89 15.23
CA SER A 29 -42.07 22.61 15.94
C SER A 29 -40.77 21.88 15.66
N MET A 30 -40.10 21.44 16.71
CA MET A 30 -38.90 20.62 16.63
C MET A 30 -38.86 19.66 17.80
N ARG A 31 -38.10 18.58 17.65
CA ARG A 31 -37.77 17.71 18.77
C ARG A 31 -36.67 18.35 19.61
N THR A 32 -36.65 18.07 20.91
CA THR A 32 -35.74 18.68 21.88
C THR A 32 -34.28 18.31 21.66
N ASP A 33 -33.98 17.16 21.05
CA ASP A 33 -32.64 16.71 20.68
C ASP A 33 -31.99 17.59 19.59
N HIS A 34 -32.79 18.28 18.78
CA HIS A 34 -32.30 19.22 17.76
C HIS A 34 -32.19 20.67 18.23
N LEU A 35 -32.56 20.98 19.48
CA LEU A 35 -32.51 22.35 20.00
C LEU A 35 -31.08 22.91 19.99
N GLY A 36 -30.08 22.04 20.23
CA GLY A 36 -28.66 22.40 20.17
C GLY A 36 -28.16 22.80 18.78
N ASP A 37 -28.79 22.27 17.72
CA ASP A 37 -28.41 22.56 16.32
C ASP A 37 -28.66 24.02 15.94
N LEU A 38 -29.47 24.74 16.74
CA LEU A 38 -29.83 26.13 16.52
C LEU A 38 -28.92 27.13 17.24
N ALA A 39 -28.08 26.66 18.17
CA ALA A 39 -27.13 27.50 18.90
C ALA A 39 -26.20 28.33 18.00
N PRO A 40 -25.74 27.84 16.82
CA PRO A 40 -24.92 28.63 15.90
C PRO A 40 -25.63 29.81 15.22
N TYR A 41 -26.96 29.97 15.38
CA TYR A 41 -27.76 30.96 14.68
C TYR A 41 -28.42 31.96 15.66
N PRO A 42 -27.75 33.07 16.04
CA PRO A 42 -28.22 33.98 17.08
C PRO A 42 -29.60 34.61 16.81
N ALA A 43 -29.92 34.83 15.54
CA ALA A 43 -31.19 35.44 15.12
C ALA A 43 -32.42 34.60 15.51
N ILE A 44 -32.30 33.27 15.47
CA ILE A 44 -33.39 32.36 15.86
C ILE A 44 -33.29 31.94 17.32
N ALA A 45 -32.08 31.81 17.87
CA ALA A 45 -31.87 31.40 19.27
C ALA A 45 -32.64 32.30 20.25
N ARG A 46 -32.61 33.63 20.05
CA ARG A 46 -33.36 34.58 20.88
C ARG A 46 -34.87 34.43 20.75
N LEU A 47 -35.38 34.18 19.55
CA LEU A 47 -36.82 34.00 19.32
C LEU A 47 -37.34 32.72 19.97
N ILE A 48 -36.49 31.71 20.09
CA ILE A 48 -36.83 30.46 20.77
C ILE A 48 -36.90 30.68 22.29
N GLU A 49 -35.97 31.43 22.89
CA GLU A 49 -36.00 31.76 24.32
C GLU A 49 -37.33 32.41 24.73
N ASP A 50 -37.84 33.34 23.93
CA ASP A 50 -39.07 34.08 24.22
C ASP A 50 -40.37 33.26 24.04
N GLY A 51 -40.33 32.20 23.22
CA GLY A 51 -41.52 31.46 22.77
C GLY A 51 -41.46 29.94 23.01
N LEU A 52 -40.53 29.45 23.83
CA LEU A 52 -40.35 28.01 24.04
C LEU A 52 -41.52 27.40 24.81
N HIS A 53 -42.30 26.58 24.13
CA HIS A 53 -43.34 25.76 24.72
C HIS A 53 -42.94 24.29 24.67
N LEU A 54 -42.60 23.72 25.82
CA LEU A 54 -42.31 22.29 25.94
C LEU A 54 -43.61 21.48 25.94
N LEU A 55 -43.79 20.66 24.91
CA LEU A 55 -44.90 19.71 24.83
C LEU A 55 -44.53 18.44 25.59
N GLY A 56 -45.12 18.27 26.77
CA GLY A 56 -45.02 17.04 27.55
C GLY A 56 -45.83 15.89 26.95
N PRO A 57 -45.65 14.66 27.47
CA PRO A 57 -46.52 13.54 27.12
C PRO A 57 -47.97 13.84 27.50
N MET A 58 -48.92 13.33 26.71
CA MET A 58 -50.35 13.47 26.99
C MET A 58 -50.71 12.76 28.31
N SER A 59 -51.46 13.44 29.15
CA SER A 59 -52.06 12.83 30.35
C SER A 59 -53.23 11.91 29.96
N GLU A 60 -53.71 11.10 30.91
CA GLU A 60 -54.89 10.24 30.69
C GLU A 60 -56.12 11.05 30.18
N PRO A 61 -56.50 12.20 30.78
CA PRO A 61 -57.56 13.05 30.24
C PRO A 61 -57.30 13.55 28.81
N ASP A 62 -56.06 13.90 28.49
CA ASP A 62 -55.69 14.38 27.15
C ASP A 62 -55.86 13.28 26.11
N LEU A 63 -55.44 12.05 26.44
CA LEU A 63 -55.63 10.87 25.58
C LEU A 63 -57.11 10.59 25.34
N ARG A 64 -57.93 10.60 26.40
CA ARG A 64 -59.39 10.45 26.27
C ARG A 64 -59.97 11.51 25.34
N SER A 65 -59.59 12.77 25.51
CA SER A 65 -60.03 13.88 24.66
C SER A 65 -59.59 13.70 23.20
N ALA A 66 -58.34 13.27 22.99
CA ALA A 66 -57.76 13.00 21.68
C ALA A 66 -58.44 11.85 20.93
N ILE A 67 -59.03 10.88 21.65
CA ILE A 67 -59.82 9.78 21.06
C ILE A 67 -61.27 10.22 20.81
N VAL A 68 -61.93 10.78 21.82
CA VAL A 68 -63.37 11.10 21.79
C VAL A 68 -63.67 12.28 20.87
N GLY A 69 -62.82 13.32 20.88
CA GLY A 69 -63.02 14.54 20.13
C GLY A 69 -63.17 14.30 18.61
N PRO A 70 -62.20 13.65 17.95
CA PRO A 70 -62.29 13.31 16.53
C PRO A 70 -63.49 12.42 16.19
N ALA A 71 -63.76 11.38 17.01
CA ALA A 71 -64.89 10.49 16.80
C ALA A 71 -66.22 11.25 16.84
N ARG A 72 -66.41 12.12 17.84
CA ARG A 72 -67.61 12.96 17.97
C ARG A 72 -67.78 13.89 16.77
N ARG A 73 -66.70 14.55 16.33
CA ARG A 73 -66.74 15.43 15.14
C ARG A 73 -67.09 14.67 13.85
N ALA A 74 -66.69 13.41 13.76
CA ALA A 74 -67.00 12.53 12.63
C ALA A 74 -68.37 11.83 12.73
N GLY A 75 -69.17 12.12 13.77
CA GLY A 75 -70.47 11.47 13.98
C GLY A 75 -70.37 9.99 14.40
N LEU A 76 -69.21 9.56 14.90
CA LEU A 76 -68.96 8.20 15.36
C LEU A 76 -69.33 8.05 16.84
N ARG A 77 -69.81 6.87 17.19
CA ARG A 77 -70.03 6.44 18.59
C ARG A 77 -68.90 5.51 19.00
N LEU A 78 -68.50 5.56 20.26
CA LEU A 78 -67.58 4.58 20.85
C LEU A 78 -68.39 3.68 21.77
N GLU A 79 -68.18 2.38 21.65
CA GLU A 79 -68.75 1.40 22.57
C GLU A 79 -68.23 1.63 24.00
N PRO A 80 -69.08 1.48 25.04
CA PRO A 80 -68.64 1.55 26.43
C PRO A 80 -67.44 0.63 26.71
N GLY A 81 -66.44 1.13 27.45
CA GLY A 81 -65.23 0.39 27.79
C GLY A 81 -64.12 0.42 26.73
N LEU A 82 -64.41 0.80 25.46
CA LEU A 82 -63.37 0.91 24.44
C LEU A 82 -62.31 1.97 24.80
N ILE A 83 -62.74 3.12 25.32
CA ILE A 83 -61.83 4.21 25.70
C ILE A 83 -60.91 3.76 26.84
N ASP A 84 -61.46 3.10 27.86
CA ASP A 84 -60.68 2.64 29.02
C ASP A 84 -59.64 1.60 28.61
N LEU A 85 -60.00 0.70 27.67
CA LEU A 85 -59.07 -0.27 27.09
C LEU A 85 -57.93 0.42 26.34
N LEU A 86 -58.25 1.36 25.44
CA LEU A 86 -57.25 2.06 24.63
C LEU A 86 -56.31 2.88 25.50
N VAL A 87 -56.83 3.65 26.45
CA VAL A 87 -56.03 4.52 27.31
C VAL A 87 -55.10 3.70 28.20
N ARG A 88 -55.59 2.60 28.79
CA ARG A 88 -54.79 1.72 29.64
C ARG A 88 -53.64 1.04 28.88
N GLU A 89 -53.81 0.74 27.60
CA GLU A 89 -52.73 0.15 26.78
C GLU A 89 -51.71 1.17 26.26
N VAL A 90 -52.07 2.45 26.19
CA VAL A 90 -51.17 3.55 25.78
C VAL A 90 -50.34 4.08 26.96
N GLU A 91 -50.89 3.98 28.17
CA GLU A 91 -50.25 4.51 29.37
C GLU A 91 -48.90 3.84 29.65
N GLY A 92 -47.83 4.65 29.72
CA GLY A 92 -46.47 4.17 29.94
C GLY A 92 -45.74 3.62 28.69
N GLU A 93 -46.39 3.59 27.52
CA GLU A 93 -45.76 3.11 26.29
C GLU A 93 -44.97 4.22 25.57
N PRO A 94 -43.68 4.01 25.24
CA PRO A 94 -42.92 4.90 24.39
C PRO A 94 -43.56 5.00 23.00
N ALA A 95 -43.70 6.22 22.46
CA ALA A 95 -44.31 6.45 21.14
C ALA A 95 -45.73 5.87 20.98
N ALA A 96 -46.57 6.02 22.01
CA ALA A 96 -47.92 5.45 22.03
C ALA A 96 -48.93 6.16 21.09
N LEU A 97 -48.78 7.47 20.84
CA LEU A 97 -49.74 8.22 20.02
C LEU A 97 -49.81 7.74 18.55
N PRO A 98 -48.69 7.48 17.86
CA PRO A 98 -48.76 6.90 16.52
C PRO A 98 -49.38 5.50 16.48
N LEU A 99 -49.06 4.64 17.46
CA LEU A 99 -49.68 3.33 17.60
C LEU A 99 -51.20 3.43 17.80
N LEU A 100 -51.62 4.31 18.72
CA LEU A 100 -53.01 4.62 18.99
C LEU A 100 -53.73 5.09 17.71
N SER A 101 -53.13 5.99 16.94
CA SER A 101 -53.70 6.47 15.67
C SER A 101 -53.91 5.33 14.67
N HIS A 102 -52.95 4.42 14.54
CA HIS A 102 -53.06 3.25 13.65
C HIS A 102 -54.18 2.31 14.10
N VAL A 103 -54.24 2.02 15.39
CA VAL A 103 -55.25 1.13 15.99
C VAL A 103 -56.65 1.70 15.85
N LEU A 104 -56.83 3.01 16.09
CA LEU A 104 -58.11 3.68 15.92
C LEU A 104 -58.59 3.61 14.47
N ARG A 105 -57.68 3.72 13.48
CA ARG A 105 -58.02 3.51 12.06
C ARG A 105 -58.44 2.07 11.79
N GLU A 106 -57.66 1.09 12.23
CA GLU A 106 -58.00 -0.33 12.03
C GLU A 106 -59.31 -0.73 12.72
N THR A 107 -59.60 -0.14 13.89
CA THR A 107 -60.89 -0.28 14.60
C THR A 107 -62.01 0.37 13.81
N TRP A 108 -61.77 1.54 13.23
CA TRP A 108 -62.75 2.23 12.37
C TRP A 108 -63.05 1.46 11.08
N GLU A 109 -62.07 0.77 10.49
CA GLU A 109 -62.28 -0.09 9.32
C GLU A 109 -63.13 -1.33 9.65
N ARG A 110 -63.11 -1.78 10.91
CA ARG A 110 -63.88 -2.93 11.42
C ARG A 110 -65.14 -2.53 12.20
N ARG A 111 -65.53 -1.25 12.12
CA ARG A 111 -66.66 -0.70 12.88
C ARG A 111 -67.99 -1.32 12.45
N GLU A 112 -68.96 -1.26 13.35
CA GLU A 112 -70.34 -1.63 13.06
C GLU A 112 -71.19 -0.38 12.88
N GLY A 113 -71.53 -0.07 11.62
CA GLY A 113 -72.24 1.16 11.27
C GLY A 113 -71.45 2.42 11.70
N PRO A 114 -72.00 3.29 12.58
CA PRO A 114 -71.28 4.44 13.11
C PRO A 114 -70.53 4.15 14.42
N THR A 115 -70.52 2.90 14.91
CA THR A 115 -69.97 2.57 16.24
C THR A 115 -68.61 1.87 16.13
N LEU A 116 -67.59 2.45 16.75
CA LEU A 116 -66.32 1.77 17.01
C LEU A 116 -66.53 0.80 18.17
N THR A 117 -66.33 -0.49 17.93
CA THR A 117 -66.63 -1.57 18.87
C THR A 117 -65.39 -2.09 19.58
N VAL A 118 -65.58 -2.64 20.77
CA VAL A 118 -64.54 -3.36 21.54
C VAL A 118 -64.09 -4.59 20.75
N ASP A 119 -65.01 -5.28 20.07
CA ASP A 119 -64.69 -6.45 19.25
C ASP A 119 -63.88 -6.05 17.99
N GLY A 120 -64.24 -4.94 17.34
CA GLY A 120 -63.47 -4.39 16.23
C GLY A 120 -62.05 -4.01 16.64
N TYR A 121 -61.87 -3.48 17.86
CA TYR A 121 -60.57 -3.22 18.46
C TYR A 121 -59.80 -4.52 18.79
N ARG A 122 -60.42 -5.50 19.46
CA ARG A 122 -59.78 -6.78 19.81
C ARG A 122 -59.35 -7.57 18.59
N ALA A 123 -60.10 -7.48 17.48
CA ALA A 123 -59.73 -8.07 16.21
C ALA A 123 -58.45 -7.48 15.59
N THR A 124 -57.96 -6.32 16.08
CA THR A 124 -56.63 -5.77 15.72
C THR A 124 -55.49 -6.40 16.53
N GLY A 125 -55.80 -7.16 17.58
CA GLY A 125 -54.84 -7.72 18.54
C GLY A 125 -54.31 -6.72 19.57
N GLY A 126 -54.93 -5.55 19.70
CA GLY A 126 -54.51 -4.49 20.60
C GLY A 126 -53.42 -3.58 20.02
N ILE A 127 -52.97 -2.61 20.81
CA ILE A 127 -52.14 -1.50 20.36
C ILE A 127 -50.75 -1.95 19.90
N LYS A 128 -50.13 -2.85 20.66
CA LYS A 128 -48.80 -3.40 20.34
C LYS A 128 -48.84 -4.31 19.11
N SER A 129 -49.92 -5.07 18.94
CA SER A 129 -50.00 -6.09 17.88
C SER A 129 -50.54 -5.54 16.56
N ALA A 130 -51.36 -4.49 16.55
CA ALA A 130 -52.03 -4.01 15.34
C ALA A 130 -51.05 -3.63 14.21
N VAL A 131 -49.95 -2.97 14.56
CA VAL A 131 -48.88 -2.63 13.59
C VAL A 131 -48.17 -3.89 13.12
N SER A 132 -47.80 -4.81 14.02
CA SER A 132 -47.17 -6.08 13.65
C SER A 132 -48.08 -6.94 12.77
N GLN A 133 -49.38 -7.03 13.06
CA GLN A 133 -50.33 -7.78 12.24
C GLN A 133 -50.53 -7.17 10.86
N THR A 134 -50.47 -5.85 10.75
CA THR A 134 -50.53 -5.17 9.44
C THR A 134 -49.28 -5.49 8.63
N ALA A 135 -48.11 -5.47 9.26
CA ALA A 135 -46.85 -5.85 8.62
C ALA A 135 -46.80 -7.34 8.22
N GLU A 136 -47.25 -8.25 9.08
CA GLU A 136 -47.32 -9.68 8.76
C GLU A 136 -48.32 -9.97 7.64
N ARG A 137 -49.54 -9.38 7.67
CA ARG A 137 -50.51 -9.55 6.59
C ARG A 137 -49.96 -9.10 5.24
N LEU A 138 -49.25 -7.96 5.22
CA LEU A 138 -48.63 -7.46 4.00
C LEU A 138 -47.50 -8.39 3.53
N TYR A 139 -46.66 -8.88 4.44
CA TYR A 139 -45.59 -9.83 4.15
C TYR A 139 -46.14 -11.17 3.62
N ASP A 140 -47.20 -11.69 4.22
CA ASP A 140 -47.81 -12.96 3.85
C ASP A 140 -48.49 -12.90 2.49
N ALA A 141 -49.04 -11.74 2.11
CA ALA A 141 -49.61 -11.50 0.79
C ALA A 141 -48.56 -11.37 -0.34
N MET A 142 -47.29 -11.18 -0.01
CA MET A 142 -46.19 -11.03 -0.97
C MET A 142 -45.60 -12.38 -1.41
N ASP A 143 -45.10 -12.43 -2.64
CA ASP A 143 -44.32 -13.57 -3.14
C ASP A 143 -42.87 -13.60 -2.58
N SER A 144 -42.09 -14.62 -2.91
CA SER A 144 -40.72 -14.78 -2.39
C SER A 144 -39.78 -13.64 -2.82
N ARG A 145 -39.93 -13.11 -4.03
CA ARG A 145 -39.10 -12.01 -4.55
C ARG A 145 -39.43 -10.71 -3.84
N GLN A 146 -40.73 -10.41 -3.70
CA GLN A 146 -41.25 -9.25 -2.98
C GLN A 146 -40.86 -9.28 -1.50
N ARG A 147 -40.92 -10.46 -0.84
CA ARG A 147 -40.50 -10.62 0.56
C ARG A 147 -39.02 -10.32 0.77
N SER A 148 -38.15 -10.79 -0.13
CA SER A 148 -36.70 -10.49 -0.07
C SER A 148 -36.43 -8.99 -0.18
N ARG A 149 -37.13 -8.30 -1.10
CA ARG A 149 -37.02 -6.85 -1.25
C ARG A 149 -37.59 -6.07 -0.08
N LEU A 150 -38.74 -6.50 0.46
CA LEU A 150 -39.32 -5.91 1.65
C LEU A 150 -38.34 -5.98 2.83
N ARG A 151 -37.69 -7.14 3.02
CA ARG A 151 -36.63 -7.30 4.02
C ARG A 151 -35.48 -6.32 3.77
N ALA A 152 -34.94 -6.28 2.56
CA ALA A 152 -33.81 -5.39 2.24
C ALA A 152 -34.16 -3.90 2.44
N LEU A 153 -35.34 -3.48 1.98
CA LEU A 153 -35.86 -2.13 2.15
C LEU A 153 -35.97 -1.75 3.64
N LEU A 154 -36.59 -2.59 4.46
CA LEU A 154 -36.79 -2.29 5.88
C LEU A 154 -35.48 -2.25 6.65
N LEU A 155 -34.53 -3.15 6.34
CA LEU A 155 -33.19 -3.12 6.94
C LEU A 155 -32.44 -1.85 6.58
N ARG A 156 -32.67 -1.28 5.39
CA ARG A 156 -32.10 0.02 4.99
C ARG A 156 -32.72 1.21 5.74
N LEU A 157 -33.99 1.11 6.16
CA LEU A 157 -34.69 2.16 6.91
C LEU A 157 -34.45 2.09 8.43
N VAL A 158 -33.56 1.21 8.89
CA VAL A 158 -33.20 1.05 10.30
C VAL A 158 -31.68 1.15 10.45
N MET A 159 -31.23 1.83 11.51
CA MET A 159 -29.83 1.90 11.90
C MET A 159 -29.71 1.46 13.36
N PRO A 160 -28.90 0.47 13.73
CA PRO A 160 -28.49 0.34 15.13
C PRO A 160 -27.61 1.52 15.55
N THR A 161 -27.88 2.01 16.75
CA THR A 161 -27.07 2.99 17.48
C THR A 161 -25.74 2.39 17.95
N GLU A 162 -24.90 3.19 18.60
CA GLU A 162 -23.67 2.72 19.25
C GLU A 162 -23.98 1.61 20.26
N ASP A 163 -25.08 1.73 21.00
CA ASP A 163 -25.57 0.74 21.96
C ASP A 163 -26.25 -0.47 21.31
N GLY A 164 -26.39 -0.49 19.98
CA GLY A 164 -27.00 -1.57 19.22
C GLY A 164 -28.52 -1.48 19.08
N ASP A 165 -29.16 -0.51 19.74
CA ASP A 165 -30.61 -0.31 19.63
C ASP A 165 -31.01 0.19 18.23
N PRO A 166 -32.01 -0.43 17.59
CA PRO A 166 -32.39 -0.07 16.24
C PRO A 166 -33.22 1.22 16.23
N VAL A 167 -32.69 2.27 15.63
CA VAL A 167 -33.36 3.56 15.38
C VAL A 167 -33.73 3.71 13.92
N ARG A 168 -34.70 4.60 13.63
CA ARG A 168 -35.17 4.83 12.26
C ARG A 168 -34.14 5.63 11.47
N ALA A 169 -33.90 5.21 10.23
CA ALA A 169 -33.11 5.95 9.26
C ALA A 169 -34.03 6.70 8.30
N ARG A 170 -33.56 7.87 7.85
CA ARG A 170 -34.13 8.59 6.72
C ARG A 170 -33.28 8.31 5.49
N VAL A 171 -33.88 7.74 4.45
CA VAL A 171 -33.16 7.34 3.24
C VAL A 171 -33.74 8.06 2.02
N PRO A 172 -32.91 8.63 1.13
CA PRO A 172 -33.41 9.26 -0.09
C PRO A 172 -34.25 8.28 -0.92
N ARG A 173 -35.39 8.75 -1.45
CA ARG A 173 -36.32 7.94 -2.25
C ARG A 173 -35.62 7.31 -3.45
N SER A 174 -34.71 8.04 -4.10
CA SER A 174 -33.90 7.56 -5.22
C SER A 174 -33.08 6.30 -4.89
N LYS A 175 -32.75 6.06 -3.62
CA LYS A 175 -31.95 4.91 -3.17
C LYS A 175 -32.79 3.69 -2.75
N VAL A 176 -34.10 3.86 -2.59
CA VAL A 176 -35.03 2.79 -2.13
C VAL A 176 -36.18 2.51 -3.10
N ALA A 177 -36.39 3.38 -4.08
CA ALA A 177 -37.38 3.28 -5.14
C ALA A 177 -36.70 3.51 -6.49
N ALA A 178 -35.65 2.73 -6.77
CA ALA A 178 -34.84 2.86 -7.98
C ALA A 178 -35.55 2.33 -9.24
N ASP A 179 -36.42 1.32 -9.09
CA ASP A 179 -37.21 0.73 -10.16
C ASP A 179 -38.72 0.72 -9.84
N ASP A 180 -39.54 0.42 -10.86
CA ASP A 180 -41.01 0.40 -10.75
C ASP A 180 -41.50 -0.59 -9.67
N GLU A 181 -40.82 -1.72 -9.50
CA GLU A 181 -41.22 -2.75 -8.52
C GLU A 181 -40.95 -2.26 -7.07
N HIS A 182 -39.80 -1.60 -6.84
CA HIS A 182 -39.46 -0.96 -5.58
C HIS A 182 -40.38 0.22 -5.27
N GLN A 183 -40.72 1.03 -6.28
CA GLN A 183 -41.67 2.12 -6.10
C GLN A 183 -43.04 1.59 -5.68
N GLN A 184 -43.56 0.55 -6.34
CA GLN A 184 -44.81 -0.09 -5.96
C GLN A 184 -44.78 -0.65 -4.54
N LEU A 185 -43.65 -1.24 -4.12
CA LEU A 185 -43.46 -1.75 -2.77
C LEU A 185 -43.50 -0.63 -1.72
N VAL A 186 -42.80 0.49 -1.96
CA VAL A 186 -42.82 1.66 -1.08
C VAL A 186 -44.25 2.23 -1.00
N GLU A 187 -44.96 2.34 -2.12
CA GLU A 187 -46.35 2.82 -2.15
C GLU A 187 -47.32 1.90 -1.39
N GLN A 188 -47.12 0.58 -1.43
CA GLN A 188 -47.89 -0.36 -0.63
C GLN A 188 -47.62 -0.16 0.87
N LEU A 189 -46.36 0.01 1.27
CA LEU A 189 -45.98 0.27 2.66
C LEU A 189 -46.49 1.61 3.18
N VAL A 190 -46.53 2.64 2.33
CA VAL A 190 -47.11 3.94 2.65
C VAL A 190 -48.62 3.83 2.85
N ARG A 191 -49.32 3.13 1.95
CA ARG A 191 -50.76 2.86 2.11
C ARG A 191 -51.07 2.09 3.39
N ALA A 192 -50.21 1.14 3.76
CA ALA A 192 -50.30 0.39 5.02
C ALA A 192 -49.83 1.19 6.25
N ARG A 193 -49.34 2.43 6.08
CA ARG A 193 -48.74 3.29 7.13
C ARG A 193 -47.58 2.65 7.88
N LEU A 194 -46.85 1.75 7.24
CA LEU A 194 -45.62 1.17 7.78
C LEU A 194 -44.41 2.08 7.50
N VAL A 195 -44.48 2.82 6.40
CA VAL A 195 -43.47 3.77 5.92
C VAL A 195 -44.14 5.11 5.63
N SER A 196 -43.40 6.20 5.79
CA SER A 196 -43.83 7.56 5.43
C SER A 196 -42.81 8.21 4.50
N ILE A 197 -43.29 9.07 3.60
CA ILE A 197 -42.46 9.90 2.73
C ILE A 197 -42.46 11.32 3.30
N ASP A 198 -41.25 11.87 3.53
CA ASP A 198 -41.03 13.26 3.94
C ASP A 198 -40.11 13.93 2.91
N GLY A 199 -40.67 14.82 2.09
CA GLY A 199 -40.00 15.39 0.92
C GLY A 199 -39.48 14.28 -0.01
N GLU A 200 -38.18 14.29 -0.28
CA GLU A 200 -37.49 13.29 -1.12
C GLU A 200 -36.97 12.09 -0.33
N SER A 201 -37.46 11.87 0.89
CA SER A 201 -36.94 10.84 1.78
C SER A 201 -38.02 9.88 2.28
N VAL A 202 -37.61 8.64 2.52
CA VAL A 202 -38.44 7.53 2.99
C VAL A 202 -37.94 7.12 4.37
N GLN A 203 -38.85 6.90 5.30
CA GLN A 203 -38.54 6.47 6.67
C GLN A 203 -39.66 5.59 7.22
N ILE A 204 -39.36 4.74 8.21
CA ILE A 204 -40.40 3.98 8.91
C ILE A 204 -41.36 4.96 9.60
N ALA A 205 -42.66 4.78 9.37
CA ALA A 205 -43.70 5.68 9.86
C ALA A 205 -43.70 5.76 11.39
N HIS A 206 -43.50 4.62 12.08
CA HIS A 206 -43.57 4.49 13.53
C HIS A 206 -42.43 3.62 14.10
N GLU A 207 -41.72 4.10 15.14
CA GLU A 207 -40.53 3.44 15.71
C GLU A 207 -40.90 2.12 16.34
N ALA A 208 -42.12 2.10 16.89
CA ALA A 208 -42.72 0.93 17.44
C ALA A 208 -42.70 -0.25 16.45
N LEU A 209 -42.78 -0.05 15.13
CA LEU A 209 -42.70 -1.15 14.15
C LEU A 209 -41.44 -2.00 14.37
N VAL A 210 -40.29 -1.34 14.58
CA VAL A 210 -38.99 -1.99 14.80
C VAL A 210 -39.00 -2.79 16.11
N ARG A 211 -39.69 -2.30 17.14
CA ARG A 211 -39.76 -2.94 18.47
C ARG A 211 -40.83 -4.02 18.57
N VAL A 212 -41.98 -3.86 17.93
CA VAL A 212 -43.14 -4.74 18.13
C VAL A 212 -43.26 -5.85 17.10
N TRP A 213 -42.62 -5.72 15.93
CA TRP A 213 -42.70 -6.74 14.87
C TRP A 213 -41.61 -7.81 15.02
N PRO A 214 -41.94 -9.05 15.42
CA PRO A 214 -40.94 -10.07 15.75
C PRO A 214 -40.06 -10.46 14.56
N ARG A 215 -40.62 -10.48 13.34
CA ARG A 215 -39.88 -10.84 12.12
C ARG A 215 -38.80 -9.81 11.77
N LEU A 216 -39.11 -8.51 11.86
CA LEU A 216 -38.14 -7.46 11.65
C LEU A 216 -37.04 -7.48 12.71
N ARG A 217 -37.39 -7.76 13.98
CA ARG A 217 -36.39 -8.01 15.02
C ARG A 217 -35.48 -9.18 14.67
N GLY A 218 -36.05 -10.32 14.30
CA GLY A 218 -35.27 -11.47 13.85
C GLY A 218 -34.28 -11.10 12.74
N TRP A 219 -34.73 -10.38 11.71
CA TRP A 219 -33.84 -9.93 10.63
C TRP A 219 -32.71 -9.01 11.08
N LEU A 220 -32.96 -8.15 12.07
CA LEU A 220 -31.94 -7.24 12.63
C LEU A 220 -30.95 -8.01 13.51
N ASP A 221 -31.41 -9.01 14.24
CA ASP A 221 -30.61 -9.86 15.12
C ASP A 221 -29.77 -10.88 14.34
N ASP A 222 -30.26 -11.35 13.18
CA ASP A 222 -29.63 -12.40 12.36
C ASP A 222 -28.24 -12.01 11.80
N ASP A 223 -27.98 -10.72 11.53
CA ASP A 223 -26.73 -10.26 10.89
C ASP A 223 -26.36 -8.82 11.28
N VAL A 224 -26.19 -8.56 12.59
CA VAL A 224 -25.80 -7.23 13.11
C VAL A 224 -24.53 -6.69 12.47
N ASP A 225 -23.50 -7.54 12.30
CA ASP A 225 -22.24 -7.16 11.67
C ASP A 225 -22.43 -6.83 10.19
N GLY A 226 -23.25 -7.60 9.48
CA GLY A 226 -23.66 -7.29 8.11
C GLY A 226 -24.39 -5.96 7.99
N GLN A 227 -25.26 -5.62 8.94
CA GLN A 227 -25.92 -4.32 9.00
C GLN A 227 -24.94 -3.16 9.22
N ARG A 228 -23.82 -3.38 9.93
CA ARG A 228 -22.76 -2.36 10.06
C ARG A 228 -21.96 -2.23 8.76
N LEU A 229 -21.62 -3.35 8.13
CA LEU A 229 -20.91 -3.37 6.84
C LEU A 229 -21.72 -2.69 5.73
N PHE A 230 -23.02 -3.01 5.64
CA PHE A 230 -23.92 -2.44 4.67
C PHE A 230 -24.05 -0.92 4.81
N ARG A 231 -24.21 -0.41 6.04
CA ARG A 231 -24.30 1.04 6.25
C ARG A 231 -23.00 1.77 5.94
N HIS A 232 -21.86 1.20 6.30
CA HIS A 232 -20.57 1.78 5.92
C HIS A 232 -20.41 1.75 4.39
N LEU A 233 -20.82 0.68 3.70
CA LEU A 233 -20.83 0.59 2.25
C LEU A 233 -21.72 1.67 1.62
N ALA A 234 -22.97 1.79 2.07
CA ALA A 234 -23.92 2.77 1.55
C ALA A 234 -23.39 4.22 1.71
N GLY A 235 -22.84 4.55 2.88
CA GLY A 235 -22.23 5.87 3.12
C GLY A 235 -20.98 6.13 2.27
N ALA A 236 -20.11 5.13 2.11
CA ALA A 236 -18.91 5.25 1.28
C ALA A 236 -19.25 5.40 -0.21
N ALA A 237 -20.20 4.61 -0.70
CA ALA A 237 -20.67 4.68 -2.09
C ALA A 237 -21.32 6.04 -2.39
N ASP A 238 -22.11 6.59 -1.47
CA ASP A 238 -22.75 7.90 -1.63
C ASP A 238 -21.72 9.05 -1.62
N ALA A 239 -20.74 8.99 -0.72
CA ALA A 239 -19.64 9.95 -0.68
C ALA A 239 -18.80 9.90 -1.98
N TRP A 240 -18.47 8.69 -2.43
CA TRP A 240 -17.74 8.46 -3.67
C TRP A 240 -18.48 8.99 -4.90
N ASP A 241 -19.79 8.72 -5.04
CA ASP A 241 -20.59 9.21 -6.16
C ASP A 241 -20.73 10.74 -6.13
N THR A 242 -20.94 11.31 -4.94
CA THR A 242 -21.00 12.77 -4.71
C THR A 242 -19.69 13.46 -5.11
N MET A 243 -18.55 12.82 -4.83
CA MET A 243 -17.21 13.32 -5.18
C MET A 243 -16.81 13.08 -6.65
N LYS A 244 -17.73 12.62 -7.50
CA LYS A 244 -17.48 12.29 -8.92
C LYS A 244 -16.54 11.10 -9.09
N ARG A 245 -16.71 10.09 -8.24
CA ARG A 245 -16.10 8.76 -8.33
C ARG A 245 -14.56 8.72 -8.29
N PRO A 246 -13.90 9.33 -7.28
CA PRO A 246 -12.45 9.27 -7.18
C PRO A 246 -11.96 7.87 -6.74
N GLU A 247 -10.90 7.36 -7.38
CA GLU A 247 -10.31 6.05 -7.04
C GLU A 247 -9.74 5.98 -5.61
N SER A 248 -9.48 7.12 -4.96
CA SER A 248 -8.94 7.19 -3.60
C SER A 248 -9.95 6.75 -2.53
N GLU A 249 -11.25 6.86 -2.82
CA GLU A 249 -12.33 6.55 -1.89
C GLU A 249 -12.80 5.09 -1.98
N LEU A 250 -12.37 4.37 -3.03
CA LEU A 250 -12.70 2.97 -3.24
C LEU A 250 -12.14 2.09 -2.12
N TYR A 251 -12.87 1.01 -1.80
CA TYR A 251 -12.42 0.06 -0.79
C TYR A 251 -11.18 -0.70 -1.24
N ARG A 252 -10.27 -0.94 -0.29
CA ARG A 252 -9.00 -1.65 -0.51
C ARG A 252 -8.71 -2.63 0.62
N GLY A 253 -7.88 -3.63 0.30
CA GLY A 253 -7.37 -4.61 1.25
C GLY A 253 -8.47 -5.30 2.07
N ALA A 254 -8.25 -5.44 3.37
CA ALA A 254 -9.13 -6.19 4.27
C ALA A 254 -10.59 -5.69 4.31
N ARG A 255 -10.81 -4.38 4.09
CA ARG A 255 -12.16 -3.81 4.05
C ARG A 255 -12.94 -4.32 2.85
N LEU A 256 -12.34 -4.27 1.66
CA LEU A 256 -12.94 -4.79 0.43
C LEU A 256 -13.23 -6.29 0.57
N THR A 257 -12.25 -7.07 1.01
CA THR A 257 -12.40 -8.52 1.20
C THR A 257 -13.57 -8.86 2.12
N ARG A 258 -13.63 -8.23 3.30
CA ARG A 258 -14.72 -8.47 4.27
C ARG A 258 -16.09 -8.11 3.70
N THR A 259 -16.20 -7.01 2.95
CA THR A 259 -17.47 -6.60 2.35
C THR A 259 -17.91 -7.55 1.22
N LEU A 260 -16.97 -8.06 0.41
CA LEU A 260 -17.28 -9.05 -0.63
C LEU A 260 -17.72 -10.40 -0.03
N GLU A 261 -17.00 -10.89 0.99
CA GLU A 261 -17.39 -12.13 1.71
C GLU A 261 -18.79 -12.01 2.31
N TRP A 262 -19.12 -10.84 2.89
CA TRP A 262 -20.45 -10.57 3.39
C TRP A 262 -21.50 -10.53 2.26
N ARG A 263 -21.22 -9.82 1.16
CA ARG A 263 -22.12 -9.74 -0.01
C ARG A 263 -22.44 -11.13 -0.54
N ASP A 264 -21.43 -11.97 -0.71
CA ASP A 264 -21.59 -13.31 -1.29
C ASP A 264 -22.35 -14.26 -0.35
N ARG A 265 -22.20 -14.10 0.97
CA ARG A 265 -22.94 -14.88 1.99
C ARG A 265 -24.38 -14.40 2.17
N ALA A 266 -24.60 -13.09 2.24
CA ALA A 266 -25.89 -12.50 2.62
C ALA A 266 -26.81 -12.24 1.43
N GLY A 267 -26.26 -12.11 0.21
CA GLY A 267 -27.00 -11.74 -1.00
C GLY A 267 -27.84 -10.47 -0.82
N PRO A 268 -27.25 -9.36 -0.33
CA PRO A 268 -28.00 -8.13 -0.07
C PRO A 268 -28.52 -7.51 -1.37
N ASP A 269 -29.65 -6.82 -1.29
CA ASP A 269 -30.19 -6.02 -2.40
C ASP A 269 -29.49 -4.65 -2.44
N LEU A 270 -28.43 -4.56 -3.24
CA LEU A 270 -27.62 -3.36 -3.42
C LEU A 270 -28.25 -2.47 -4.50
N ASN A 271 -28.17 -1.15 -4.32
CA ASN A 271 -28.53 -0.23 -5.39
C ASN A 271 -27.40 -0.12 -6.44
N ASP A 272 -27.68 0.54 -7.56
CA ASP A 272 -26.71 0.72 -8.65
C ASP A 272 -25.43 1.40 -8.17
N THR A 273 -25.53 2.45 -7.35
CA THR A 273 -24.35 3.17 -6.84
C THR A 273 -23.44 2.28 -5.99
N GLU A 274 -24.02 1.42 -5.15
CA GLU A 274 -23.28 0.50 -4.29
C GLU A 274 -22.67 -0.67 -5.06
N SER A 275 -23.40 -1.16 -6.06
CA SER A 275 -22.91 -2.19 -6.97
C SER A 275 -21.73 -1.66 -7.78
N ASP A 276 -21.88 -0.50 -8.42
CA ASP A 276 -20.82 0.21 -9.13
C ASP A 276 -19.58 0.43 -8.22
N PHE A 277 -19.80 0.91 -6.98
CA PHE A 277 -18.71 1.16 -6.04
C PHE A 277 -17.91 -0.12 -5.73
N LEU A 278 -18.59 -1.25 -5.51
CA LEU A 278 -17.92 -2.52 -5.26
C LEU A 278 -17.21 -3.05 -6.50
N GLU A 279 -17.84 -2.94 -7.67
CA GLU A 279 -17.25 -3.35 -8.95
C GLU A 279 -15.97 -2.56 -9.25
N GLU A 280 -16.01 -1.24 -9.14
CA GLU A 280 -14.83 -0.39 -9.34
C GLU A 280 -13.75 -0.66 -8.26
N SER A 281 -14.15 -0.87 -7.00
CA SER A 281 -13.22 -1.27 -5.94
C SER A 281 -12.53 -2.60 -6.26
N THR A 282 -13.26 -3.58 -6.79
CA THR A 282 -12.68 -4.86 -7.21
C THR A 282 -11.74 -4.72 -8.39
N ALA A 283 -12.13 -3.96 -9.42
CA ALA A 283 -11.30 -3.74 -10.61
C ALA A 283 -9.97 -3.05 -10.26
N VAL A 284 -10.01 -2.05 -9.39
CA VAL A 284 -8.79 -1.37 -8.91
C VAL A 284 -7.93 -2.34 -8.11
N ALA A 285 -8.50 -3.10 -7.17
CA ALA A 285 -7.75 -4.07 -6.37
C ALA A 285 -7.04 -5.14 -7.23
N GLU A 286 -7.72 -5.66 -8.27
CA GLU A 286 -7.13 -6.60 -9.22
C GLU A 286 -5.97 -5.97 -10.00
N SER A 287 -6.14 -4.73 -10.47
CA SER A 287 -5.09 -4.00 -11.19
C SER A 287 -3.84 -3.77 -10.32
N GLU A 288 -4.00 -3.50 -9.03
CA GLU A 288 -2.90 -3.31 -8.08
C GLU A 288 -2.13 -4.61 -7.83
N VAL A 289 -2.85 -5.73 -7.72
CA VAL A 289 -2.23 -7.06 -7.60
C VAL A 289 -1.41 -7.38 -8.84
N HIS A 290 -1.94 -7.12 -10.05
CA HIS A 290 -1.22 -7.32 -11.30
C HIS A 290 0.01 -6.40 -11.42
N ALA A 291 -0.11 -5.14 -11.05
CA ALA A 291 1.01 -4.18 -11.05
C ALA A 291 2.11 -4.59 -10.05
N ALA A 292 1.72 -5.05 -8.84
CA ALA A 292 2.66 -5.53 -7.84
C ALA A 292 3.41 -6.79 -8.32
N ALA A 293 2.71 -7.73 -8.94
CA ALA A 293 3.32 -8.92 -9.53
C ALA A 293 4.31 -8.56 -10.64
N ALA A 294 3.97 -7.62 -11.53
CA ALA A 294 4.86 -7.14 -12.57
C ALA A 294 6.15 -6.52 -11.99
N ARG A 295 6.03 -5.65 -10.97
CA ARG A 295 7.19 -5.04 -10.29
C ARG A 295 8.14 -6.07 -9.70
N LEU A 296 7.62 -7.13 -9.08
CA LEU A 296 8.45 -8.22 -8.54
C LEU A 296 9.22 -8.96 -9.64
N THR A 297 8.62 -9.16 -10.82
CA THR A 297 9.32 -9.78 -11.95
C THR A 297 10.41 -8.89 -12.53
N GLU A 298 10.18 -7.58 -12.60
CA GLU A 298 11.15 -6.61 -13.09
C GLU A 298 12.36 -6.53 -12.15
N GLN A 299 12.13 -6.44 -10.84
CA GLN A 299 13.20 -6.45 -9.83
C GLN A 299 14.07 -7.70 -9.93
N ARG A 300 13.48 -8.88 -10.17
CA ARG A 300 14.23 -10.13 -10.40
C ARG A 300 15.11 -10.07 -11.64
N ARG A 301 14.64 -9.45 -12.73
CA ARG A 301 15.42 -9.27 -13.98
C ARG A 301 16.61 -8.33 -13.76
N VAL A 302 16.39 -7.20 -13.10
CA VAL A 302 17.46 -6.23 -12.78
C VAL A 302 18.52 -6.88 -11.89
N ASN A 303 18.12 -7.60 -10.83
CA ASN A 303 19.06 -8.28 -9.94
C ASN A 303 19.89 -9.37 -10.67
N ARG A 304 19.27 -10.12 -11.61
CA ARG A 304 20.00 -11.07 -12.47
C ARG A 304 21.02 -10.38 -13.37
N ARG A 305 20.68 -9.23 -13.97
CA ARG A 305 21.63 -8.44 -14.80
C ARG A 305 22.79 -7.92 -13.98
N LEU A 306 22.54 -7.39 -12.78
CA LEU A 306 23.58 -6.93 -11.86
C LEU A 306 24.52 -8.06 -11.46
N ARG A 307 23.99 -9.23 -11.08
CA ARG A 307 24.81 -10.41 -10.79
C ARG A 307 25.64 -10.86 -12.00
N GLY A 308 25.06 -10.86 -13.20
CA GLY A 308 25.79 -11.16 -14.43
C GLY A 308 26.94 -10.18 -14.69
N SER A 309 26.72 -8.88 -14.49
CA SER A 309 27.77 -7.86 -14.66
C SER A 309 28.89 -7.98 -13.63
N LEU A 310 28.57 -8.29 -12.37
CA LEU A 310 29.56 -8.53 -11.32
C LEU A 310 30.45 -9.75 -11.63
N VAL A 311 29.85 -10.84 -12.12
CA VAL A 311 30.60 -12.02 -12.58
C VAL A 311 31.50 -11.64 -13.77
N GLY A 312 31.00 -10.87 -14.74
CA GLY A 312 31.79 -10.37 -15.87
C GLY A 312 33.00 -9.55 -15.42
N VAL A 313 32.82 -8.61 -14.49
CA VAL A 313 33.90 -7.80 -13.92
C VAL A 313 34.91 -8.66 -13.16
N ALA A 314 34.45 -9.63 -12.38
CA ALA A 314 35.33 -10.56 -11.66
C ALA A 314 36.18 -11.41 -12.63
N VAL A 315 35.59 -11.93 -13.71
CA VAL A 315 36.31 -12.67 -14.74
C VAL A 315 37.34 -11.78 -15.43
N LEU A 316 37.00 -10.53 -15.74
CA LEU A 316 37.90 -9.59 -16.39
C LEU A 316 39.07 -9.21 -15.47
N LEU A 317 38.83 -9.00 -14.17
CA LEU A 317 39.87 -8.84 -13.15
C LEU A 317 40.80 -10.04 -13.08
N ILE A 318 40.26 -11.26 -13.05
CA ILE A 318 41.06 -12.50 -13.04
C ILE A 318 41.93 -12.59 -14.29
N LEU A 319 41.36 -12.33 -15.48
CA LEU A 319 42.11 -12.34 -16.74
C LEU A 319 43.24 -11.30 -16.73
N THR A 320 42.99 -10.12 -16.19
CA THR A 320 43.99 -9.05 -16.05
C THR A 320 45.12 -9.46 -15.11
N LEU A 321 44.79 -10.10 -13.97
CA LEU A 321 45.76 -10.64 -13.02
C LEU A 321 46.62 -11.74 -13.64
N VAL A 322 45.99 -12.67 -14.38
CA VAL A 322 46.68 -13.77 -15.07
C VAL A 322 47.61 -13.23 -16.15
N ALA A 323 47.16 -12.27 -16.97
CA ALA A 323 47.99 -11.63 -17.98
C ALA A 323 49.20 -10.92 -17.34
N GLY A 324 48.99 -10.20 -16.23
CA GLY A 324 50.06 -9.56 -15.47
C GLY A 324 51.09 -10.57 -14.93
N LEU A 325 50.63 -11.71 -14.39
CA LEU A 325 51.50 -12.77 -13.90
C LEU A 325 52.31 -13.42 -15.03
N VAL A 326 51.71 -13.64 -16.19
CA VAL A 326 52.39 -14.17 -17.38
C VAL A 326 53.46 -13.19 -17.87
N ALA A 327 53.15 -11.89 -17.91
CA ALA A 327 54.09 -10.84 -18.31
C ALA A 327 55.29 -10.72 -17.33
N ALA A 328 55.04 -10.83 -16.02
CA ALA A 328 56.13 -10.84 -15.04
C ALA A 328 57.06 -12.06 -15.22
N ARG A 329 56.50 -13.24 -15.44
CA ARG A 329 57.31 -14.45 -15.69
C ARG A 329 58.06 -14.41 -17.02
N SER A 330 57.48 -13.81 -18.07
CA SER A 330 58.20 -13.65 -19.34
C SER A 330 59.35 -12.65 -19.21
N ALA A 331 59.16 -11.57 -18.44
CA ALA A 331 60.21 -10.60 -18.14
C ALA A 331 61.37 -11.24 -17.34
N GLU A 332 61.08 -12.08 -16.34
CA GLU A 332 62.11 -12.84 -15.62
C GLU A 332 62.89 -13.80 -16.53
N ARG A 333 62.20 -14.49 -17.45
CA ARG A 333 62.87 -15.37 -18.42
C ARG A 333 63.81 -14.59 -19.33
N ALA A 334 63.34 -13.47 -19.87
CA ALA A 334 64.15 -12.59 -20.70
C ALA A 334 65.35 -11.99 -19.94
N ALA A 335 65.19 -11.66 -18.65
CA ALA A 335 66.29 -11.19 -17.82
C ALA A 335 67.36 -12.29 -17.60
N ARG A 336 66.93 -13.54 -17.34
CA ARG A 336 67.86 -14.68 -17.21
C ARG A 336 68.62 -14.96 -18.50
N GLU A 337 67.97 -14.86 -19.66
CA GLU A 337 68.62 -15.02 -20.96
C GLU A 337 69.67 -13.92 -21.21
N ARG A 338 69.39 -12.67 -20.83
CA ARG A 338 70.36 -11.57 -20.91
C ARG A 338 71.57 -11.80 -19.99
N ASP A 339 71.34 -12.19 -18.74
CA ASP A 339 72.41 -12.53 -17.79
C ASP A 339 73.33 -13.65 -18.30
N LEU A 340 72.75 -14.67 -18.95
CA LEU A 340 73.52 -15.76 -19.55
C LEU A 340 74.32 -15.30 -20.76
N ALA A 341 73.76 -14.43 -21.60
CA ALA A 341 74.45 -13.86 -22.76
C ALA A 341 75.63 -12.97 -22.34
N ASP A 342 75.46 -12.15 -21.30
CA ASP A 342 76.52 -11.29 -20.77
C ASP A 342 77.67 -12.12 -20.18
N ARG A 343 77.36 -13.19 -19.43
CA ARG A 343 78.40 -14.13 -18.95
C ARG A 343 79.14 -14.86 -20.07
N GLN A 344 78.49 -15.11 -21.20
CA GLN A 344 79.16 -15.69 -22.37
C GLN A 344 80.10 -14.69 -23.05
N ARG A 345 79.70 -13.41 -23.12
CA ARG A 345 80.55 -12.33 -23.63
C ARG A 345 81.80 -12.14 -22.76
N ASP A 346 81.64 -12.05 -21.44
CA ASP A 346 82.76 -11.88 -20.51
C ASP A 346 83.78 -13.01 -20.64
N ARG A 347 83.31 -14.26 -20.79
CA ARG A 347 84.18 -15.42 -21.00
C ARG A 347 84.91 -15.39 -22.34
N ALA A 348 84.25 -14.94 -23.41
CA ALA A 348 84.87 -14.80 -24.72
C ALA A 348 85.95 -13.71 -24.73
N GLU A 349 85.72 -12.59 -24.03
CA GLU A 349 86.71 -11.53 -23.85
C GLU A 349 87.91 -12.01 -23.02
N HIS A 350 87.69 -12.77 -21.94
CA HIS A 350 88.79 -13.34 -21.16
C HIS A 350 89.62 -14.35 -21.98
N ALA A 351 88.97 -15.18 -22.80
CA ALA A 351 89.67 -16.15 -23.64
C ALA A 351 90.50 -15.49 -24.76
N THR A 352 90.00 -14.40 -25.34
CA THR A 352 90.73 -13.63 -26.38
C THR A 352 91.94 -12.92 -25.78
N ASN A 353 91.78 -12.26 -24.63
CA ASN A 353 92.89 -11.62 -23.91
C ASN A 353 93.99 -12.62 -23.53
N LEU A 354 93.62 -13.82 -23.07
CA LEU A 354 94.59 -14.89 -22.74
C LEU A 354 95.31 -15.42 -24.00
N ALA A 355 94.60 -15.54 -25.12
CA ALA A 355 95.18 -15.99 -26.39
C ALA A 355 96.20 -14.97 -26.94
N ASP A 356 95.90 -13.67 -26.86
CA ASP A 356 96.81 -12.62 -27.29
C ASP A 356 98.04 -12.49 -26.37
N ALA A 357 97.86 -12.70 -25.06
CA ALA A 357 98.98 -12.80 -24.11
C ALA A 357 99.93 -13.96 -24.43
N ARG A 358 99.40 -15.15 -24.76
CA ARG A 358 100.20 -16.30 -25.18
C ARG A 358 100.94 -16.05 -26.50
N ARG A 359 100.29 -15.41 -27.48
CA ARG A 359 100.93 -15.01 -28.74
C ARG A 359 102.09 -14.05 -28.51
N ALA A 360 101.91 -13.04 -27.65
CA ALA A 360 102.97 -12.09 -27.30
C ALA A 360 104.17 -12.78 -26.63
N GLY A 361 103.91 -13.72 -25.70
CA GLY A 361 104.96 -14.53 -25.07
C GLY A 361 105.74 -15.40 -26.06
N ALA A 362 105.06 -16.05 -26.99
CA ALA A 362 105.70 -16.86 -28.04
C ALA A 362 106.50 -16.02 -29.04
N GLN A 363 106.02 -14.83 -29.42
CA GLN A 363 106.76 -13.91 -30.29
C GLN A 363 108.04 -13.38 -29.63
N GLY A 364 108.07 -13.23 -28.30
CA GLY A 364 109.29 -12.93 -27.56
C GLY A 364 110.41 -13.96 -27.76
N VAL A 365 110.05 -15.23 -28.01
CA VAL A 365 111.02 -16.29 -28.31
C VAL A 365 111.67 -16.14 -29.69
N LEU A 366 111.07 -15.37 -30.61
CA LEU A 366 111.60 -15.20 -31.96
C LEU A 366 112.19 -13.81 -32.23
N HIS A 367 112.14 -12.91 -31.25
CA HIS A 367 112.61 -11.54 -31.42
C HIS A 367 114.14 -11.46 -31.52
N GLU A 368 114.67 -10.74 -32.53
CA GLU A 368 116.12 -10.58 -32.76
C GLU A 368 116.80 -9.68 -31.71
N ASP A 369 116.02 -8.75 -31.15
CA ASP A 369 116.40 -7.91 -30.01
C ASP A 369 116.11 -8.64 -28.69
N LEU A 370 117.18 -8.93 -27.96
CA LEU A 370 117.18 -9.71 -26.73
C LEU A 370 116.42 -9.01 -25.59
N ALA A 371 116.51 -7.67 -25.51
CA ALA A 371 115.84 -6.91 -24.46
C ALA A 371 114.32 -6.91 -24.66
N ALA A 372 113.88 -6.76 -25.91
CA ALA A 372 112.47 -6.85 -26.29
C ALA A 372 111.93 -8.28 -26.09
N GLY A 373 112.71 -9.31 -26.45
CA GLY A 373 112.32 -10.71 -26.26
C GLY A 373 112.12 -11.09 -24.79
N LEU A 374 113.00 -10.63 -23.89
CA LEU A 374 112.86 -10.85 -22.44
C LEU A 374 111.65 -10.11 -21.85
N LEU A 375 111.39 -8.86 -22.28
CA LEU A 375 110.22 -8.11 -21.82
C LEU A 375 108.90 -8.76 -22.25
N LEU A 376 108.82 -9.25 -23.49
CA LEU A 376 107.65 -9.98 -24.00
C LEU A 376 107.43 -11.29 -23.25
N ALA A 377 108.50 -12.03 -22.93
CA ALA A 377 108.40 -13.26 -22.14
C ALA A 377 107.93 -12.99 -20.70
N VAL A 378 108.40 -11.93 -20.05
CA VAL A 378 107.92 -11.52 -18.71
C VAL A 378 106.46 -11.05 -18.74
N GLN A 379 106.04 -10.32 -19.77
CA GLN A 379 104.63 -9.96 -19.95
C GLN A 379 103.75 -11.20 -20.16
N GLY A 380 104.24 -12.19 -20.92
CA GLY A 380 103.59 -13.49 -21.09
C GLY A 380 103.34 -14.20 -19.75
N VAL A 381 104.36 -14.30 -18.89
CA VAL A 381 104.24 -14.92 -17.55
C VAL A 381 103.29 -14.15 -16.63
N ARG A 382 103.26 -12.82 -16.70
CA ARG A 382 102.33 -12.02 -15.88
C ARG A 382 100.88 -12.17 -16.31
N ALA A 383 100.64 -12.40 -17.59
CA ALA A 383 99.31 -12.53 -18.16
C ALA A 383 98.78 -13.98 -18.11
N ASP A 384 99.67 -14.97 -18.13
CA ASP A 384 99.35 -16.39 -18.03
C ASP A 384 100.42 -17.12 -17.21
N ASP A 385 100.09 -17.48 -15.97
CA ASP A 385 100.96 -18.25 -15.07
C ASP A 385 100.94 -19.75 -15.44
N SER A 386 101.31 -20.03 -16.69
CA SER A 386 101.33 -21.37 -17.27
C SER A 386 102.76 -21.88 -17.45
N ALA A 387 102.94 -23.20 -17.40
CA ALA A 387 104.24 -23.83 -17.61
C ALA A 387 104.90 -23.42 -18.95
N GLU A 388 104.08 -23.20 -19.98
CA GLU A 388 104.51 -22.77 -21.31
C GLU A 388 105.04 -21.33 -21.32
N ALA A 389 104.43 -20.41 -20.57
CA ALA A 389 104.93 -19.05 -20.40
C ALA A 389 106.29 -19.02 -19.68
N TRP A 390 106.44 -19.87 -18.65
CA TRP A 390 107.70 -20.06 -17.93
C TRP A 390 108.81 -20.68 -18.82
N GLU A 391 108.45 -21.62 -19.68
CA GLU A 391 109.38 -22.23 -20.64
C GLU A 391 109.87 -21.22 -21.70
N ASN A 392 108.98 -20.37 -22.20
CA ASN A 392 109.34 -19.28 -23.11
C ASN A 392 110.29 -18.27 -22.46
N LEU A 393 110.07 -17.91 -21.18
CA LEU A 393 111.00 -17.07 -20.41
C LEU A 393 112.35 -17.76 -20.21
N GLY A 394 112.34 -19.05 -19.87
CA GLY A 394 113.54 -19.87 -19.76
C GLY A 394 114.35 -19.89 -21.05
N SER A 395 113.71 -20.10 -22.20
CA SER A 395 114.38 -20.13 -23.51
C SER A 395 114.96 -18.77 -23.91
N ALA A 396 114.29 -17.66 -23.56
CA ALA A 396 114.81 -16.30 -23.76
C ALA A 396 116.06 -16.04 -22.90
N LEU A 397 116.04 -16.47 -21.63
CA LEU A 397 117.19 -16.36 -20.71
C LEU A 397 118.39 -17.20 -21.19
N THR A 398 118.17 -18.43 -21.63
CA THR A 398 119.25 -19.30 -22.10
C THR A 398 119.93 -18.73 -23.34
N ARG A 399 119.17 -18.14 -24.28
CA ARG A 399 119.74 -17.45 -25.44
C ARG A 399 120.53 -16.20 -25.06
N ALA A 400 120.06 -15.44 -24.06
CA ALA A 400 120.80 -14.31 -23.51
C ALA A 400 122.17 -14.74 -22.98
N LEU A 401 122.21 -15.82 -22.19
CA LEU A 401 123.44 -16.38 -21.62
C LEU A 401 124.40 -16.90 -22.70
N TRP A 402 123.89 -17.55 -23.74
CA TRP A 402 124.72 -18.11 -24.82
C TRP A 402 125.39 -17.02 -25.68
N ARG A 403 124.71 -15.90 -25.94
CA ARG A 403 125.30 -14.75 -26.66
C ARG A 403 126.41 -14.08 -25.85
N VAL A 404 126.21 -13.92 -24.54
CA VAL A 404 127.25 -13.38 -23.64
C VAL A 404 128.48 -14.30 -23.62
N PHE A 405 128.26 -15.63 -23.59
CA PHE A 405 129.34 -16.62 -23.66
C PHE A 405 130.10 -16.57 -25.00
N MET A 406 129.41 -16.44 -26.14
CA MET A 406 130.04 -16.30 -27.47
C MET A 406 130.89 -15.03 -27.61
N ILE A 407 130.41 -13.89 -27.09
CA ILE A 407 131.18 -12.63 -27.08
C ILE A 407 132.44 -12.78 -26.22
N TRP A 408 132.36 -13.51 -25.11
CA TRP A 408 133.50 -13.78 -24.23
C TRP A 408 134.52 -14.76 -24.86
N ALA A 409 134.04 -15.83 -25.52
CA ALA A 409 134.89 -16.83 -26.16
C ALA A 409 135.60 -16.31 -27.44
N GLY A 410 134.95 -15.44 -28.22
CA GLY A 410 135.55 -14.82 -29.41
C GLY A 410 136.75 -13.91 -29.08
N ASN A 411 136.73 -13.25 -27.92
CA ASN A 411 137.77 -12.31 -27.51
C ASN A 411 139.07 -13.00 -27.01
N TRP A 412 139.00 -14.30 -26.68
CA TRP A 412 140.16 -15.10 -26.27
C TRP A 412 140.98 -15.66 -27.45
N GLY A 413 140.38 -15.79 -28.64
CA GLY A 413 141.03 -16.33 -29.84
C GLY A 413 141.93 -15.36 -30.62
N GLU A 414 141.87 -14.05 -30.31
CA GLU A 414 142.69 -13.01 -30.95
C GLU A 414 143.96 -12.66 -30.15
N ARG A 415 144.04 -12.98 -28.84
CA ARG A 415 145.23 -12.67 -28.01
C ARG A 415 146.38 -13.68 -28.09
N ALA A 416 146.19 -14.87 -28.67
CA ALA A 416 147.21 -15.93 -28.68
C ALA A 416 148.05 -16.00 -29.97
N ARG A 417 147.82 -15.13 -30.97
CA ARG A 417 148.49 -15.18 -32.30
C ARG A 417 149.61 -14.14 -32.53
N HIS A 418 150.02 -13.41 -31.51
CA HIS A 418 151.14 -12.46 -31.58
C HIS A 418 152.23 -12.76 -30.54
N THR A 419 153.04 -13.81 -30.75
CA THR A 419 154.44 -13.88 -30.28
C THR A 419 155.15 -15.09 -30.91
N SER A 420 155.82 -14.89 -32.04
CA SER A 420 156.87 -15.79 -32.53
C SER A 420 158.00 -14.99 -33.21
N ARG A 421 159.13 -14.88 -32.48
CA ARG A 421 160.54 -14.93 -32.94
C ARG A 421 161.12 -13.79 -33.82
N PRO A 422 162.46 -13.60 -33.90
CA PRO A 422 163.57 -14.56 -33.67
C PRO A 422 164.17 -14.59 -32.27
#